data_AF-A0A1Q8DJR4-F1
#
_entry.id   AF-A0A1Q8DJR4-F1
#
_cell.length_a   1.000
_cell.length_b   1.000
_cell.length_c   1.000
_cell.angle_alpha   90.00
_cell.angle_beta   90.00
_cell.angle_gamma   90.00
#
_symmetry.space_group_name_H-M   'P 1'
#
loop_
_entity.id
_entity.type
_entity.pdbx_description
1 polymer ?
#
loop_
_entity_poly.entity_id
_entity_poly.type
_entity_poly.pdbx_seq_one_letter_code
_entity_poly.pdbx_strand_id
1 'polypeptide(L)'
;PLGFILANPEQNAIAGALLLATFIGTGSSFLAFAIAAEKFKLDKPQFKYKSFYYLNGLTEGTETIALFVAFCIWPQHFVLLAGIFATACAITIF
;
A
#
# COMPACT_ATOMS: atom_id res chain seq x y z
N PRO A 1 -2.73 -5.37 8.42
CA PRO A 1 -1.42 -5.84 8.92
C PRO A 1 -1.30 -5.81 10.45
N LEU A 2 -1.64 -4.70 11.11
CA LEU A 2 -1.47 -4.58 12.57
C LEU A 2 -2.16 -5.69 13.37
N GLY A 3 -3.41 -6.06 13.04
CA GLY A 3 -4.10 -7.16 13.71
C GLY A 3 -3.35 -8.51 13.63
N PHE A 4 -2.73 -8.82 12.50
CA PHE A 4 -1.92 -10.04 12.33
C PHE A 4 -0.59 -9.97 13.12
N ILE A 5 -0.02 -8.78 13.28
CA ILE A 5 1.14 -8.57 14.17
C ILE A 5 0.73 -8.84 15.61
N LEU A 6 -0.38 -8.26 16.07
CA LEU A 6 -0.86 -8.45 17.44
C LEU A 6 -1.25 -9.91 17.74
N ALA A 7 -1.75 -10.64 16.74
CA ALA A 7 -2.12 -12.04 16.90
C ALA A 7 -0.91 -12.97 17.09
N ASN A 8 0.25 -12.67 16.49
CA ASN A 8 1.49 -13.42 16.69
C ASN A 8 2.72 -12.50 16.51
N PRO A 9 3.08 -11.72 17.55
CA PRO A 9 4.14 -10.73 17.44
C PRO A 9 5.51 -11.35 17.13
N GLU A 10 5.81 -12.52 17.71
CA GLU A 10 7.10 -13.18 17.53
C GLU A 10 7.40 -13.52 16.07
N GLN A 11 6.40 -13.95 15.31
CA GLN A 11 6.57 -14.30 13.90
C GLN A 11 6.31 -13.11 12.96
N ASN A 12 5.35 -12.25 13.27
CA ASN A 12 4.82 -11.30 12.30
C ASN A 12 5.35 -9.87 12.44
N ALA A 13 6.02 -9.51 13.54
CA ALA A 13 6.37 -8.12 13.85
C ALA A 13 7.20 -7.45 12.74
N ILE A 14 8.27 -8.08 12.27
CA ILE A 14 9.18 -7.46 11.29
C ILE A 14 8.50 -7.27 9.94
N ALA A 15 7.95 -8.34 9.37
CA ALA A 15 7.31 -8.28 8.06
C ALA A 15 6.06 -7.38 8.08
N GLY A 16 5.27 -7.43 9.15
CA GLY A 16 4.12 -6.57 9.33
C GLY A 16 4.48 -5.11 9.48
N ALA A 17 5.57 -4.78 10.20
CA ALA A 17 6.05 -3.41 10.33
C ALA A 17 6.56 -2.85 8.98
N LEU A 18 7.29 -3.66 8.20
CA LEU A 18 7.73 -3.27 6.85
C LEU A 18 6.54 -3.02 5.92
N LEU A 19 5.54 -3.89 5.95
CA LEU A 19 4.31 -3.70 5.17
C LEU A 19 3.57 -2.42 5.58
N LEU A 20 3.47 -2.12 6.89
CA LEU A 20 2.86 -0.88 7.35
C LEU A 20 3.65 0.36 6.88
N ALA A 21 4.97 0.35 7.01
CA ALA A 21 5.82 1.47 6.63
C ALA A 21 5.73 1.75 5.12
N THR A 22 5.82 0.71 4.28
CA THR A 22 5.74 0.86 2.82
C THR A 22 4.34 1.25 2.36
N PHE A 23 3.28 0.70 2.97
CA PHE A 23 1.90 1.06 2.64
C PHE A 23 1.56 2.51 3.00
N ILE A 24 1.97 2.96 4.20
CA ILE A 24 1.79 4.36 4.64
C ILE A 24 2.66 5.29 3.80
N GLY A 25 3.90 4.90 3.49
CA GLY A 25 4.79 5.65 2.60
C GLY A 25 4.16 5.87 1.23
N THR A 26 3.59 4.81 0.65
CA THR A 26 2.86 4.86 -0.63
C THR A 26 1.72 5.88 -0.57
N GLY A 27 0.80 5.75 0.39
CA GLY A 27 -0.33 6.68 0.55
C GLY A 27 0.08 8.13 0.79
N SER A 28 1.16 8.34 1.54
CA SER A 28 1.71 9.67 1.83
C SER A 28 2.31 10.33 0.57
N SER A 29 3.05 9.57 -0.24
CA SER A 29 3.60 10.04 -1.52
C SER A 29 2.49 10.43 -2.50
N PHE A 30 1.43 9.61 -2.60
CA PHE A 30 0.25 9.93 -3.40
C PHE A 30 -0.39 11.26 -2.97
N LEU A 31 -0.57 11.45 -1.66
CA LEU A 31 -1.18 12.67 -1.13
C LEU A 31 -0.28 13.90 -1.35
N ALA A 32 1.03 13.77 -1.13
CA ALA A 32 1.99 14.84 -1.37
C ALA A 32 2.01 15.27 -2.84
N PHE A 33 1.99 14.31 -3.78
CA PHE A 33 1.85 14.60 -5.20
C PHE A 33 0.51 15.29 -5.49
N ALA A 34 -0.59 14.81 -4.93
CA ALA A 34 -1.91 15.36 -5.22
C ALA A 34 -2.03 16.83 -4.80
N ILE A 35 -1.50 17.18 -3.62
CA ILE A 35 -1.46 18.57 -3.13
C ILE A 35 -0.60 19.44 -4.04
N ALA A 36 0.58 18.96 -4.44
CA ALA A 36 1.46 19.71 -5.33
C ALA A 36 0.82 19.92 -6.72
N ALA A 37 0.26 18.87 -7.30
CA ALA A 37 -0.40 18.91 -8.61
C ALA A 37 -1.60 19.86 -8.62
N GLU A 38 -2.39 19.87 -7.54
CA GLU A 38 -3.50 20.82 -7.36
C GLU A 38 -3.01 22.26 -7.30
N LYS A 39 -1.96 22.54 -6.52
CA LYS A 39 -1.36 23.88 -6.40
C LYS A 39 -0.87 24.41 -7.75
N PHE A 40 -0.27 23.55 -8.58
CA PHE A 40 0.23 23.93 -9.91
C PHE A 40 -0.81 23.83 -11.02
N LYS A 41 -2.05 23.44 -10.71
CA LYS A 41 -3.14 23.23 -11.68
C LYS A 41 -2.69 22.37 -12.87
N LEU A 42 -1.95 21.30 -12.58
CA LEU A 42 -1.53 20.37 -13.62
C LEU A 42 -2.76 19.84 -14.34
N ASP A 43 -2.67 19.62 -15.66
CA ASP A 43 -3.78 19.02 -16.38
C ASP A 43 -4.00 17.58 -15.90
N LYS A 44 -5.25 17.10 -15.87
CA LYS A 44 -5.61 15.73 -15.49
C LYS A 44 -5.88 14.88 -16.74
N PRO A 45 -4.86 14.44 -17.51
CA PRO A 45 -5.09 13.82 -18.81
C PRO A 45 -5.78 12.46 -18.72
N GLN A 46 -5.58 11.69 -17.64
CA GLN A 46 -6.01 10.28 -17.55
C GLN A 46 -7.13 9.99 -16.54
N PHE A 47 -7.44 10.90 -15.60
CA PHE A 47 -8.36 10.62 -14.47
C PHE A 47 -9.31 11.78 -14.12
N LYS A 48 -10.01 12.35 -15.10
CA LYS A 48 -10.96 13.47 -14.85
C LYS A 48 -12.08 13.15 -13.86
N TYR A 49 -12.45 11.88 -13.69
CA TYR A 49 -13.55 11.43 -12.84
C TYR A 49 -13.16 11.07 -11.41
N LYS A 50 -11.86 11.02 -11.07
CA LYS A 50 -11.39 10.85 -9.68
C LYS A 50 -11.12 12.24 -9.07
N SER A 51 -11.59 12.48 -7.83
CA SER A 51 -11.45 13.78 -7.16
C SER A 51 -9.99 14.21 -6.97
N PHE A 52 -9.08 13.27 -6.67
CA PHE A 52 -7.66 13.53 -6.48
C PHE A 52 -6.84 13.32 -7.77
N TYR A 53 -5.72 14.05 -7.89
CA TYR A 53 -4.67 13.74 -8.86
C TYR A 53 -4.13 12.35 -8.53
N TYR A 54 -4.51 11.38 -9.37
CA TYR A 54 -4.24 9.97 -9.16
C TYR A 54 -2.97 9.57 -9.90
N LEU A 55 -2.04 8.90 -9.23
CA LEU A 55 -0.94 8.19 -9.90
C LEU A 55 -1.38 6.72 -10.08
N ASN A 56 -0.90 6.07 -11.13
CA ASN A 56 -1.05 4.62 -11.25
C ASN A 56 0.04 3.96 -10.40
N GLY A 57 -0.30 2.87 -9.72
CA GLY A 57 0.63 2.09 -8.91
C GLY A 57 0.39 0.60 -9.10
N LEU A 58 1.40 -0.22 -8.80
CA LEU A 58 1.30 -1.68 -8.89
C LEU A 58 0.38 -2.27 -7.81
N THR A 59 0.22 -1.55 -6.69
CA THR A 59 -0.61 -1.95 -5.55
C THR A 59 -1.84 -1.06 -5.45
N GLU A 60 -2.94 -1.42 -6.12
CA GLU A 60 -4.22 -0.72 -6.01
C GLU A 60 -5.13 -1.36 -4.93
N GLY A 61 -6.39 -0.92 -4.89
CA GLY A 61 -7.38 -1.40 -3.92
C GLY A 61 -7.70 -2.89 -4.08
N THR A 62 -7.75 -3.39 -5.31
CA THR A 62 -8.07 -4.80 -5.60
C THR A 62 -6.99 -5.73 -5.08
N GLU A 63 -5.72 -5.44 -5.38
CA GLU A 63 -4.57 -6.23 -4.93
C GLU A 63 -4.45 -6.17 -3.40
N THR A 64 -4.71 -5.00 -2.82
CA THR A 64 -4.71 -4.82 -1.36
C THR A 64 -5.78 -5.69 -0.70
N ILE A 65 -7.02 -5.68 -1.20
CA ILE A 65 -8.11 -6.51 -0.66
C ILE A 65 -7.77 -8.00 -0.83
N ALA A 66 -7.27 -8.40 -2.00
CA ALA A 66 -6.86 -9.78 -2.25
C ALA A 66 -5.76 -10.24 -1.28
N LEU A 67 -4.79 -9.37 -0.96
CA LEU A 67 -3.77 -9.65 0.05
C LEU A 67 -4.38 -9.86 1.44
N PHE A 68 -5.32 -9.01 1.87
CA PHE A 68 -5.99 -9.17 3.16
C PHE A 68 -6.80 -10.47 3.24
N VAL A 69 -7.50 -10.82 2.16
CA VAL A 69 -8.18 -12.12 2.06
C VAL A 69 -7.18 -13.26 2.16
N ALA A 70 -6.04 -13.17 1.46
CA ALA A 70 -4.99 -14.18 1.52
C ALA A 70 -4.39 -14.33 2.94
N PHE A 71 -4.22 -13.24 3.69
CA PHE A 71 -3.80 -13.31 5.10
C PHE A 71 -4.80 -14.06 5.98
N CYS A 72 -6.10 -13.91 5.71
CA CYS A 72 -7.16 -14.62 6.45
C CYS A 72 -7.21 -16.12 6.11
N ILE A 73 -6.97 -16.49 4.84
CA ILE A 73 -6.99 -17.89 4.39
C ILE A 73 -5.71 -18.62 4.79
N TRP A 74 -4.56 -17.95 4.71
CA TRP A 74 -3.24 -18.53 4.95
C TRP A 74 -2.41 -17.71 5.96
N PRO A 75 -2.82 -17.63 7.24
CA PRO A 75 -2.12 -16.85 8.24
C PRO A 75 -0.67 -17.31 8.46
N GLN A 76 -0.35 -18.59 8.22
CA GLN A 76 1.00 -19.14 8.30
C GLN A 76 1.96 -18.58 7.23
N HIS A 77 1.43 -18.04 6.12
CA HIS A 77 2.22 -17.43 5.06
C HIS A 77 2.30 -15.91 5.17
N PHE A 78 1.86 -15.33 6.30
CA PHE A 78 1.83 -13.90 6.53
C PHE A 78 3.18 -13.23 6.23
N VAL A 79 4.29 -13.76 6.76
CA VAL A 79 5.63 -13.17 6.59
C VAL A 79 6.02 -13.06 5.12
N LEU A 80 5.79 -14.12 4.33
CA LEU A 80 6.10 -14.16 2.90
C LEU A 80 5.22 -13.19 2.11
N LEU A 81 3.90 -13.26 2.31
CA LEU A 81 2.93 -12.42 1.62
C LEU A 81 3.12 -10.93 1.95
N ALA A 82 3.37 -10.61 3.23
CA ALA A 82 3.66 -9.26 3.68
C ALA A 82 4.97 -8.73 3.08
N GLY A 83 6.01 -9.57 2.99
CA GLY A 83 7.26 -9.22 2.34
C GLY A 83 7.09 -8.88 0.86
N ILE A 84 6.42 -9.75 0.10
CA ILE A 84 6.16 -9.53 -1.34
C ILE A 84 5.39 -8.23 -1.56
N PHE A 85 4.33 -8.02 -0.79
CA PHE A 85 3.50 -6.83 -0.96
C PHE A 85 4.21 -5.55 -0.49
N ALA A 86 5.01 -5.62 0.57
CA ALA A 86 5.85 -4.49 1.00
C ALA A 86 6.84 -4.08 -0.10
N THR A 87 7.46 -5.04 -0.79
CA THR A 87 8.32 -4.76 -1.95
C THR A 87 7.55 -4.13 -3.09
N ALA A 88 6.34 -4.61 -3.41
CA ALA A 88 5.49 -4.01 -4.44
C ALA A 88 5.06 -2.57 -4.09
N CYS A 89 4.74 -2.30 -2.82
CA CYS A 89 4.49 -0.94 -2.34
C CYS A 89 5.75 -0.06 -2.47
N ALA A 90 6.93 -0.57 -2.11
CA ALA A 90 8.17 0.19 -2.26
C ALA A 90 8.46 0.55 -3.72
N ILE A 91 8.22 -0.37 -4.67
CA ILE A 91 8.34 -0.08 -6.11
C ILE A 91 7.34 0.99 -6.57
N THR A 92 6.17 1.09 -5.94
CA THR A 92 5.18 2.13 -6.27
C THR A 92 5.58 3.51 -5.75
N ILE A 93 6.43 3.57 -4.71
CA ILE A 93 6.93 4.83 -4.14
C ILE A 93 8.00 5.47 -5.04
N PHE A 94 8.84 4.66 -5.68
CA PHE A 94 10.00 5.10 -6.48
C PHE A 94 9.68 5.17 -7.97
#